data_AF-Q65QA8-F1
#
_entry.id   AF-Q65QA8-F1
#
_cell.length_a   1.000
_cell.length_b   1.000
_cell.length_c   1.000
_cell.angle_alpha   90.00
_cell.angle_beta   90.00
_cell.angle_gamma   90.00
#
_symmetry.space_group_name_H-M   'P 1'
#
loop_
_entity.id
_entity.type
_entity.pdbx_description
1 polymer ?
#
loop_
_entity_poly.entity_id
_entity_poly.type
_entity_poly.pdbx_seq_one_letter_code
_entity_poly.pdbx_strand_id
1 'polypeptide(L)'
;MMTVKERLFHAVLFEAGAIILSVLFIWLTTGKSGMVESASMILISFIAMVWNMIFNWIFDKFFTFPKQYRTAKLRLFHTVAFETGLLIFTIPVIAYFLAVDWFTAFLMDVGISITIMLYGYFFNWGYDHMRATLINKR
;
A
#
# COMPACT_ATOMS: atom_id res chain seq x y z
N MET A 1 17.01 6.55 -17.56
CA MET A 1 17.03 5.68 -16.36
C MET A 1 16.77 6.55 -15.14
N MET A 2 15.83 6.21 -14.26
CA MET A 2 15.66 6.96 -13.00
C MET A 2 16.88 6.76 -12.11
N THR A 3 17.47 7.88 -11.67
CA THR A 3 18.59 7.86 -10.72
C THR A 3 18.14 7.38 -9.34
N VAL A 4 19.07 6.83 -8.55
CA VAL A 4 18.75 6.32 -7.20
C VAL A 4 18.15 7.43 -6.31
N LYS A 5 18.60 8.67 -6.48
CA LYS A 5 18.07 9.85 -5.76
C LYS A 5 16.60 10.15 -6.12
N GLU A 6 16.24 10.06 -7.40
CA GLU A 6 14.85 10.26 -7.85
C GLU A 6 13.92 9.18 -7.31
N ARG A 7 14.37 7.92 -7.29
CA ARG A 7 13.57 6.81 -6.73
C ARG A 7 13.34 6.97 -5.24
N LEU A 8 14.37 7.39 -4.51
CA LEU A 8 14.27 7.61 -3.07
C LEU A 8 13.33 8.78 -2.76
N PHE A 9 13.45 9.89 -3.50
CA PHE A 9 12.54 11.02 -3.37
C PHE A 9 11.10 10.64 -3.69
N HIS A 10 10.87 9.90 -4.79
CA HIS A 10 9.55 9.39 -5.16
C HIS A 10 8.96 8.50 -4.07
N ALA A 11 9.72 7.55 -3.55
CA ALA A 11 9.27 6.62 -2.51
C ALA A 11 8.92 7.36 -1.21
N VAL A 12 9.77 8.29 -0.76
CA VAL A 12 9.51 9.07 0.46
C VAL A 12 8.26 9.94 0.30
N LEU A 13 8.09 10.59 -0.85
CA LEU A 13 6.96 11.48 -1.10
C LEU A 13 5.64 10.70 -1.22
N PHE A 14 5.68 9.52 -1.84
CA PHE A 14 4.56 8.59 -1.89
C PHE A 14 4.17 8.10 -0.48
N GLU A 15 5.12 7.62 0.31
CA GLU A 15 4.87 7.13 1.67
C GLU A 15 4.31 8.24 2.58
N ALA A 16 4.87 9.45 2.51
CA ALA A 16 4.37 10.58 3.27
C ALA A 16 2.90 10.90 2.93
N GLY A 17 2.54 10.91 1.64
CA GLY A 17 1.16 11.13 1.22
C GLY A 17 0.22 9.99 1.61
N ALA A 18 0.68 8.74 1.52
CA ALA A 18 -0.09 7.57 1.93
C ALA A 18 -0.41 7.59 3.44
N ILE A 19 0.57 7.96 4.28
CA ILE A 19 0.36 8.10 5.72
C ILE A 19 -0.67 9.21 6.02
N ILE A 20 -0.53 10.39 5.40
CA ILE A 20 -1.46 11.51 5.60
C ILE A 20 -2.90 11.10 5.22
N LEU A 21 -3.08 10.44 4.08
CA LEU A 21 -4.39 9.96 3.64
C LEU A 21 -4.97 8.90 4.57
N SER A 22 -4.14 7.98 5.07
CA SER A 22 -4.58 6.94 6.00
C SER A 22 -5.05 7.52 7.33
N VAL A 23 -4.32 8.49 7.88
CA VAL A 23 -4.72 9.21 9.10
C VAL A 23 -6.04 9.97 8.88
N LEU A 24 -6.18 10.65 7.74
CA LEU A 24 -7.40 11.39 7.39
C LEU A 24 -8.60 10.45 7.23
N PHE A 25 -8.42 9.29 6.59
CA PHE A 25 -9.46 8.27 6.44
C PHE A 25 -9.97 7.78 7.80
N ILE A 26 -9.05 7.50 8.74
CA ILE A 26 -9.40 7.05 10.09
C ILE A 26 -10.13 8.14 10.86
N TRP A 27 -9.66 9.38 10.78
CA TRP A 27 -10.32 10.49 11.44
C TRP A 27 -11.75 10.67 10.92
N LEU A 28 -11.97 10.56 9.60
CA LEU A 28 -13.31 10.66 9.01
C LEU A 28 -14.23 9.49 9.39
N THR A 29 -13.69 8.28 9.55
CA THR A 29 -14.49 7.07 9.81
C THR A 29 -14.76 6.83 11.29
N THR A 30 -13.83 7.19 12.16
CA THR A 30 -13.90 6.90 13.61
C THR A 30 -14.00 8.14 14.48
N GLY A 31 -13.71 9.33 13.94
CA GLY A 31 -13.58 10.57 14.70
C GLY A 31 -12.34 10.62 15.60
N LYS A 32 -11.49 9.58 15.59
CA LYS A 32 -10.29 9.48 16.43
C LYS A 32 -9.06 9.90 15.63
N SER A 33 -8.25 10.78 16.19
CA SER A 33 -6.96 11.20 15.61
C SER A 33 -5.89 11.38 16.69
N GLY A 34 -5.80 10.42 17.60
CA GLY A 34 -4.79 10.43 18.66
C GLY A 34 -3.46 9.86 18.19
N MET A 35 -2.49 9.91 19.11
CA MET A 35 -1.14 9.38 18.89
C MET A 35 -1.15 7.86 18.70
N VAL A 36 -2.07 7.16 19.37
CA VAL A 36 -2.18 5.69 19.32
C VAL A 36 -2.69 5.23 17.95
N GLU A 37 -3.70 5.90 17.42
CA GLU A 37 -4.28 5.62 16.10
C GLU A 37 -3.27 5.93 15.00
N SER A 38 -2.57 7.05 15.10
CA SER A 38 -1.52 7.41 14.15
C SER A 38 -0.34 6.42 14.19
N ALA A 39 0.07 5.97 15.38
CA ALA A 39 1.11 4.96 15.54
C ALA A 39 0.70 3.60 14.96
N SER A 40 -0.59 3.23 15.06
CA SER A 40 -1.09 2.00 14.46
C SER A 40 -0.94 1.99 12.93
N MET A 41 -1.06 3.14 12.26
CA MET A 41 -0.84 3.22 10.80
C MET A 41 0.60 2.99 10.40
N ILE A 42 1.55 3.50 11.19
CA ILE A 42 2.97 3.25 10.98
C ILE A 42 3.26 1.74 11.15
N LEU A 43 2.65 1.11 12.17
CA LEU A 43 2.79 -0.32 12.40
C LEU A 43 2.20 -1.14 11.24
N ILE A 44 1.01 -0.80 10.76
CA ILE A 44 0.35 -1.47 9.63
C ILE A 44 1.19 -1.31 8.35
N SER A 45 1.69 -0.11 8.06
CA SER A 45 2.58 0.12 6.90
C SER A 45 3.85 -0.73 6.99
N PHE A 46 4.45 -0.81 8.19
CA PHE A 46 5.62 -1.66 8.41
C PHE A 46 5.30 -3.16 8.19
N ILE A 47 4.18 -3.64 8.74
CA ILE A 47 3.71 -5.02 8.53
C ILE A 47 3.48 -5.28 7.04
N ALA A 48 2.84 -4.35 6.32
CA ALA A 48 2.58 -4.47 4.89
C ALA A 48 3.88 -4.52 4.08
N MET A 49 4.87 -3.69 4.40
CA MET A 49 6.19 -3.73 3.77
C MET A 49 6.89 -5.06 4.00
N VAL A 50 6.92 -5.56 5.24
CA VAL A 50 7.52 -6.85 5.59
C VAL A 50 6.80 -8.00 4.88
N TRP A 51 5.46 -8.00 4.91
CA TRP A 51 4.65 -9.01 4.24
C TRP A 51 4.87 -9.00 2.72
N ASN A 52 4.95 -7.83 2.10
CA ASN A 52 5.29 -7.68 0.68
C ASN A 52 6.63 -8.32 0.33
N MET A 53 7.67 -8.11 1.15
CA MET A 53 8.97 -8.75 0.95
C MET A 53 8.89 -10.28 1.08
N ILE A 54 8.23 -10.79 2.12
CA ILE A 54 8.09 -12.23 2.37
C ILE A 54 7.28 -12.88 1.25
N PHE A 55 6.14 -12.30 0.89
CA PHE A 55 5.26 -12.83 -0.14
C PHE A 55 5.95 -12.85 -1.50
N ASN A 56 6.61 -11.76 -1.89
CA ASN A 56 7.37 -11.72 -3.15
C ASN A 56 8.48 -12.77 -3.16
N TRP A 57 9.20 -12.96 -2.06
CA TRP A 57 10.26 -13.96 -1.96
C TRP A 57 9.73 -15.39 -2.10
N ILE A 58 8.62 -15.71 -1.42
CA ILE A 58 7.94 -17.00 -1.54
C ILE A 58 7.45 -17.21 -2.98
N PHE A 59 6.77 -16.20 -3.54
CA PHE A 59 6.19 -16.30 -4.87
C PHE A 59 7.26 -16.47 -5.95
N ASP A 60 8.38 -15.74 -5.87
CA ASP A 60 9.48 -15.87 -6.82
C ASP A 60 10.20 -17.21 -6.69
N LYS A 61 10.21 -17.84 -5.49
CA LYS A 61 10.72 -19.20 -5.30
C LYS A 61 9.82 -20.27 -5.94
N PHE A 62 8.50 -20.09 -5.90
CA PHE A 62 7.55 -21.01 -6.53
C PHE A 62 7.39 -20.77 -8.04
N PHE A 63 7.55 -19.53 -8.51
CA PHE A 63 7.33 -19.13 -9.90
C PHE A 63 8.54 -18.37 -10.47
N THR A 64 9.56 -19.12 -10.90
CA THR A 64 10.80 -18.65 -11.55
C THR A 64 10.61 -18.14 -12.98
N PHE A 65 9.38 -18.12 -13.51
CA PHE A 65 9.12 -17.65 -14.88
C PHE A 65 9.34 -16.13 -15.02
N PRO A 66 9.91 -15.66 -16.15
CA PRO A 66 10.09 -14.23 -16.39
C PRO A 66 8.75 -13.48 -16.28
N LYS A 67 8.71 -12.34 -15.58
CA LYS A 67 7.49 -11.54 -15.29
C LYS A 67 6.62 -11.28 -16.54
N GLN A 68 7.25 -11.18 -17.71
CA GLN A 68 6.62 -10.96 -19.02
C GLN A 68 5.77 -12.12 -19.56
N TYR A 69 5.98 -13.36 -19.10
CA TYR A 69 5.21 -14.54 -19.52
C TYR A 69 4.12 -14.95 -18.52
N ARG A 70 3.95 -14.21 -17.41
CA ARG A 70 2.92 -14.50 -16.41
C ARG A 70 1.51 -14.18 -16.98
N THR A 71 0.71 -15.23 -17.18
CA THR A 71 -0.69 -15.15 -17.64
C THR A 71 -1.51 -14.23 -16.72
N ALA A 72 -2.52 -13.55 -17.26
CA ALA A 72 -3.42 -12.68 -16.47
C ALA A 72 -4.02 -13.39 -15.25
N LYS A 73 -4.31 -14.70 -15.37
CA LYS A 73 -4.78 -15.54 -14.27
C LYS A 73 -3.79 -15.63 -13.10
N LEU A 74 -2.49 -15.75 -13.39
CA LEU A 74 -1.45 -15.82 -12.37
C LEU A 74 -1.25 -14.47 -11.67
N ARG A 75 -1.41 -13.36 -12.41
CA ARG A 75 -1.40 -12.01 -11.82
C ARG A 75 -2.59 -11.80 -10.89
N LEU A 76 -3.80 -12.20 -11.31
CA LEU A 76 -4.98 -12.13 -10.46
C LEU A 76 -4.80 -12.97 -9.19
N PHE A 77 -4.33 -14.22 -9.34
CA PHE A 77 -4.05 -15.10 -8.21
C PHE A 77 -3.03 -14.50 -7.24
N HIS A 78 -1.93 -13.93 -7.76
CA HIS A 78 -0.92 -13.26 -6.95
C HIS A 78 -1.51 -12.10 -6.16
N THR A 79 -2.25 -11.19 -6.82
CA THR A 79 -2.84 -10.03 -6.17
C THR A 79 -3.87 -10.44 -5.11
N VAL A 80 -4.74 -11.39 -5.42
CA VAL A 80 -5.76 -11.87 -4.47
C VAL A 80 -5.11 -12.59 -3.29
N ALA A 81 -4.11 -13.45 -3.53
CA ALA A 81 -3.40 -14.15 -2.46
C ALA A 81 -2.58 -13.20 -1.58
N PHE A 82 -1.95 -12.19 -2.17
CA PHE A 82 -1.24 -11.14 -1.44
C PHE A 82 -2.19 -10.38 -0.52
N GLU A 83 -3.28 -9.85 -1.07
CA GLU A 83 -4.26 -9.05 -0.34
C GLU A 83 -4.90 -9.87 0.77
N THR A 84 -5.37 -11.09 0.46
CA THR A 84 -6.00 -11.97 1.45
C THR A 84 -5.03 -12.32 2.58
N GLY A 85 -3.76 -12.58 2.26
CA GLY A 85 -2.74 -12.84 3.27
C GLY A 85 -2.45 -11.62 4.14
N LEU A 86 -2.43 -10.43 3.54
CA LEU A 86 -2.21 -9.17 4.26
C LEU A 86 -3.34 -8.87 5.24
N LEU A 87 -4.60 -9.02 4.80
CA LEU A 87 -5.80 -8.82 5.62
C LEU A 87 -5.77 -9.61 6.93
N ILE A 88 -5.22 -10.83 6.94
CA ILE A 88 -5.12 -11.67 8.14
C ILE A 88 -4.24 -11.00 9.22
N PHE A 89 -3.22 -10.25 8.83
CA PHE A 89 -2.32 -9.55 9.76
C PHE A 89 -2.82 -8.16 10.12
N THR A 90 -3.44 -7.44 9.18
CA THR A 90 -3.86 -6.04 9.35
C THR A 90 -5.17 -5.92 10.12
N ILE A 91 -6.14 -6.82 9.91
CA ILE A 91 -7.44 -6.78 10.60
C ILE A 91 -7.30 -6.85 12.13
N PRO A 92 -6.53 -7.78 12.73
CA PRO A 92 -6.37 -7.83 14.19
C PRO A 92 -5.73 -6.56 14.76
N VAL A 93 -4.80 -5.96 14.02
CA VAL A 93 -4.13 -4.71 14.42
C VAL A 93 -5.14 -3.56 14.39
N ILE A 94 -5.91 -3.41 13.32
CA ILE A 94 -6.95 -2.38 13.19
C ILE A 94 -8.00 -2.54 14.30
N ALA A 95 -8.52 -3.75 14.49
CA ALA A 95 -9.53 -4.03 15.51
C ALA A 95 -9.04 -3.70 16.92
N TYR A 96 -7.81 -4.11 17.25
CA TYR A 96 -7.22 -3.86 18.56
C TYR A 96 -6.93 -2.38 18.83
N PHE A 97 -6.25 -1.70 17.89
CA PHE A 97 -5.82 -0.32 18.10
C PHE A 97 -6.94 0.70 17.99
N LEU A 98 -7.90 0.50 17.07
CA LEU A 98 -9.03 1.41 16.91
C LEU A 98 -10.21 1.05 17.81
N ALA A 99 -10.14 -0.08 18.52
CA ALA A 99 -11.19 -0.62 19.37
C ALA A 99 -12.53 -0.74 18.61
N VAL A 100 -12.47 -1.37 17.44
CA VAL A 100 -13.63 -1.63 16.55
C VAL A 100 -13.84 -3.14 16.41
N ASP A 101 -15.05 -3.55 16.03
CA ASP A 101 -15.35 -4.95 15.77
C ASP A 101 -14.64 -5.46 14.50
N TRP A 102 -14.55 -6.78 14.36
CA TRP A 102 -13.85 -7.44 13.26
C TRP A 102 -14.41 -7.09 11.87
N PHE A 103 -15.72 -6.87 11.76
CA PHE A 103 -16.34 -6.53 10.49
C PHE A 103 -16.05 -5.08 10.11
N THR A 104 -16.13 -4.16 11.07
CA THR A 104 -15.71 -2.76 10.85
C THR A 104 -14.23 -2.68 10.52
N ALA A 105 -13.36 -3.43 11.21
CA ALA A 105 -11.93 -3.48 10.91
C ALA A 105 -11.65 -3.97 9.47
N PHE A 106 -12.34 -5.04 9.04
CA PHE A 106 -12.27 -5.52 7.66
C PHE A 106 -12.69 -4.46 6.64
N LEU A 107 -13.82 -3.78 6.89
CA LEU A 107 -14.32 -2.73 5.98
C LEU A 107 -13.37 -1.52 5.92
N MET A 108 -12.78 -1.15 7.06
CA MET A 108 -11.78 -0.08 7.14
C MET A 108 -10.52 -0.44 6.37
N ASP A 109 -10.03 -1.67 6.51
CA ASP A 109 -8.85 -2.15 5.81
C ASP A 109 -9.05 -2.12 4.29
N VAL A 110 -10.18 -2.66 3.81
CA VAL A 110 -10.55 -2.62 2.39
C VAL A 110 -10.70 -1.17 1.91
N GLY A 111 -11.32 -0.30 2.70
CA GLY A 111 -11.49 1.12 2.38
C GLY A 111 -10.16 1.86 2.26
N ILE A 112 -9.24 1.64 3.20
CA ILE A 112 -7.88 2.19 3.17
C ILE A 112 -7.12 1.65 1.96
N SER A 113 -7.16 0.33 1.73
CA SER A 113 -6.46 -0.31 0.61
C SER A 113 -6.91 0.23 -0.75
N ILE A 114 -8.24 0.37 -0.97
CA ILE A 114 -8.79 1.00 -2.18
C ILE A 114 -8.36 2.47 -2.29
N THR A 115 -8.39 3.21 -1.19
CA THR A 115 -8.01 4.64 -1.17
C THR A 115 -6.54 4.83 -1.54
N ILE A 116 -5.64 4.03 -0.95
CA ILE A 116 -4.21 4.02 -1.25
C ILE A 116 -3.95 3.56 -2.68
N MET A 117 -4.68 2.55 -3.17
CA MET A 117 -4.55 2.08 -4.55
C MET A 117 -4.92 3.18 -5.55
N LEU A 118 -6.04 3.88 -5.34
CA LEU A 118 -6.45 5.01 -6.18
C LEU A 118 -5.44 6.15 -6.08
N TYR A 119 -5.01 6.51 -4.86
CA TYR A 119 -3.98 7.51 -4.64
C TYR A 119 -2.69 7.18 -5.39
N GLY A 120 -2.20 5.94 -5.29
CA GLY A 120 -0.99 5.50 -5.96
C GLY A 120 -1.12 5.52 -7.48
N TYR A 121 -2.29 5.17 -8.03
CA TYR A 121 -2.55 5.32 -9.45
C TYR A 121 -2.42 6.79 -9.90
N PHE A 122 -3.10 7.72 -9.22
CA PHE A 122 -3.04 9.16 -9.56
C PHE A 122 -1.66 9.76 -9.32
N PHE A 123 -0.99 9.38 -8.23
CA PHE A 123 0.36 9.82 -7.90
C PHE A 123 1.35 9.39 -8.97
N ASN A 124 1.34 8.11 -9.34
CA ASN A 124 2.21 7.57 -10.38
C ASN A 124 1.93 8.23 -11.73
N TRP A 125 0.65 8.38 -12.10
CA TRP A 125 0.26 9.05 -13.35
C TRP A 125 0.73 10.51 -13.38
N GLY A 126 0.52 11.26 -12.30
CA GLY A 126 0.97 12.65 -12.17
C GLY A 126 2.49 12.76 -12.22
N TYR A 127 3.21 11.90 -11.50
CA TYR A 127 4.67 11.90 -11.49
C TYR A 127 5.25 11.55 -12.86
N ASP A 128 4.69 10.56 -13.55
CA ASP A 128 5.09 10.18 -14.91
C ASP A 128 4.84 11.32 -15.91
N HIS A 129 3.71 12.03 -15.79
CA HIS A 129 3.38 13.18 -16.63
C HIS A 129 4.30 14.38 -16.38
N MET A 130 4.57 14.69 -15.10
CA MET A 130 5.54 15.73 -14.73
C MET A 130 6.94 15.39 -15.24
N ARG A 131 7.36 14.13 -15.09
CA ARG A 131 8.66 13.64 -15.57
C ARG A 131 8.75 13.70 -17.09
N ALA A 132 7.70 13.32 -17.82
CA ALA A 132 7.65 13.45 -19.28
C ALA A 132 7.76 14.92 -19.73
N THR A 133 7.12 15.83 -19.00
CA THR A 133 7.15 17.28 -19.29
C THR A 133 8.50 17.92 -18.99
N LEU A 134 9.16 17.51 -17.90
CA LEU A 134 10.50 17.97 -17.50
C LEU A 134 11.61 17.44 -18.40
N ILE A 135 11.48 16.20 -18.90
CA ILE A 135 12.44 15.60 -19.83
C ILE A 135 12.27 16.14 -21.26
N ASN A 136 11.05 16.42 -21.72
CA ASN A 136 10.81 17.07 -23.02
C ASN A 136 11.20 18.56 -23.06
N LYS A 137 11.50 19.18 -21.91
CA LYS A 137 11.99 20.57 -21.83
C LYS A 137 13.52 20.70 -21.82
N ARG A 138 14.27 19.61 -21.96
CA ARG A 138 15.72 19.58 -22.19
C ARG A 138 16.02 19.04 -23.58
#